data_AF-A0AAV4CPC8-F1
#
_entry.id   AF-A0AAV4CPC8-F1
#
_cell.length_a   1.000
_cell.length_b   1.000
_cell.length_c   1.000
_cell.angle_alpha   90.00
_cell.angle_beta   90.00
_cell.angle_gamma   90.00
#
_symmetry.space_group_name_H-M   'P 1'
#
loop_
_entity.id
_entity.type
_entity.pdbx_description
1 polymer ?
#
loop_
_entity_poly.entity_id
_entity_poly.type
_entity_poly.pdbx_seq_one_letter_code
_entity_poly.pdbx_strand_id
1 'polypeptide(L)'
;MLTRVNQGENILNVNEGENILNVNEGENILNVNQGENILNVNQGMDILNVNQRENILNVNKGENILSVNQGENILNVNQGENVLNVNQGENILNVKQG
;
A
#
# COMPACT_ATOMS: atom_id res chain seq x y z
N MET A 1 9.04 0.34 12.20
CA MET A 1 9.23 1.82 12.25
C MET A 1 7.89 2.52 11.95
N LEU A 2 7.66 3.73 12.46
CA LEU A 2 6.52 4.57 12.05
C LEU A 2 7.01 5.70 11.13
N THR A 3 6.45 5.79 9.93
CA THR A 3 6.70 6.85 8.97
C THR A 3 5.40 7.58 8.65
N ARG A 4 5.42 8.91 8.66
CA ARG A 4 4.27 9.75 8.29
C ARG A 4 4.68 10.78 7.26
N VAL A 5 4.00 10.74 6.12
CA VAL A 5 4.10 11.73 5.06
C VAL A 5 2.76 12.45 4.98
N ASN A 6 2.80 13.78 5.13
CA ASN A 6 1.57 14.57 5.15
C ASN A 6 1.14 15.01 3.76
N GLN A 7 2.07 15.49 2.93
CA GLN A 7 1.77 16.04 1.60
C GLN A 7 2.97 15.86 0.66
N GLY A 8 2.73 15.98 -0.64
CA GLY A 8 3.75 16.14 -1.67
C GLY A 8 4.15 14.83 -2.35
N GLU A 9 5.23 14.89 -3.12
CA GLU A 9 5.76 13.75 -3.86
C GLU A 9 6.87 13.05 -3.07
N ASN A 10 6.68 11.78 -2.72
CA ASN A 10 7.62 11.07 -1.85
C ASN A 10 7.96 9.68 -2.37
N ILE A 11 9.19 9.25 -2.10
CA ILE A 11 9.65 7.89 -2.34
C ILE A 11 10.05 7.28 -1.00
N LEU A 12 9.33 6.23 -0.59
CA LEU A 12 9.56 5.53 0.66
C LEU A 12 9.99 4.09 0.36
N ASN A 13 11.15 3.70 0.87
CA ASN A 13 11.66 2.34 0.74
C ASN A 13 11.83 1.73 2.14
N VAL A 14 11.19 0.59 2.36
CA VAL A 14 11.26 -0.19 3.59
C VAL A 14 11.72 -1.60 3.24
N ASN A 15 12.88 -1.98 3.77
CA ASN A 15 13.50 -3.24 3.40
C ASN A 15 13.06 -4.41 4.27
N GLU A 16 13.00 -4.21 5.59
CA GLU A 16 12.74 -5.29 6.56
C GLU A 16 11.99 -4.76 7.79
N GLY A 17 11.47 -5.70 8.57
CA GLY A 17 10.90 -5.48 9.89
C GLY A 17 9.41 -5.09 9.88
N GLU A 18 8.91 -4.77 11.07
CA GLU A 18 7.52 -4.37 11.24
C GLU A 18 7.37 -2.86 11.06
N ASN A 19 6.59 -2.41 10.06
CA ASN A 19 6.48 -0.99 9.75
C ASN A 19 5.04 -0.50 9.58
N ILE A 20 4.82 0.74 10.01
CA ILE A 20 3.58 1.47 9.80
C ILE A 20 3.91 2.69 8.95
N LEU A 21 3.33 2.76 7.76
CA LEU A 21 3.50 3.88 6.83
C LEU A 21 2.16 4.55 6.63
N ASN A 22 2.08 5.84 6.97
CA ASN A 22 0.91 6.66 6.72
C ASN A 22 1.27 7.77 5.72
N VAL A 23 0.59 7.76 4.58
CA VAL A 23 0.74 8.74 3.52
C VAL A 23 -0.60 9.40 3.31
N ASN A 24 -0.66 10.71 3.52
CA ASN A 24 -1.92 11.43 3.55
C ASN A 24 -2.33 11.96 2.19
N GLU A 25 -1.52 12.82 1.57
CA GLU A 25 -1.85 13.47 0.30
C GLU A 25 -0.62 13.49 -0.62
N GLY A 26 -0.86 13.45 -1.94
CA GLY A 26 0.17 13.69 -2.96
C GLY A 26 0.42 12.47 -3.84
N GLU A 27 1.59 12.44 -4.49
CA GLU A 27 1.96 11.36 -5.40
C GLU A 27 3.14 10.57 -4.83
N ASN A 28 2.92 9.34 -4.38
CA ASN A 28 3.93 8.63 -3.61
C ASN A 28 4.26 7.27 -4.19
N ILE A 29 5.54 6.91 -4.10
CA ILE A 29 6.05 5.59 -4.45
C ILE A 29 6.49 4.90 -3.16
N LEU A 30 5.80 3.81 -2.80
CA LEU A 30 6.09 3.02 -1.62
C LEU A 30 6.58 1.63 -2.05
N ASN A 31 7.83 1.30 -1.70
CA ASN A 31 8.35 -0.05 -1.87
C ASN A 31 8.60 -0.68 -0.51
N VAL A 32 7.94 -1.80 -0.24
CA VAL A 32 8.05 -2.56 1.00
C VAL A 32 8.46 -3.98 0.65
N ASN A 33 9.64 -4.41 1.10
CA ASN A 33 10.28 -5.63 0.60
C ASN A 33 10.06 -6.87 1.46
N GLN A 34 10.22 -6.75 2.77
CA GLN A 34 10.04 -7.85 3.71
C GLN A 34 9.50 -7.33 5.04
N GLY A 35 8.88 -8.23 5.79
CA GLY A 35 8.38 -7.96 7.14
C GLY A 35 6.87 -7.81 7.18
N GLU A 36 6.35 -7.47 8.34
CA GLU A 36 4.91 -7.30 8.54
C GLU A 36 4.57 -5.81 8.52
N ASN A 37 3.78 -5.36 7.54
CA ASN A 37 3.62 -3.93 7.32
C ASN A 37 2.16 -3.49 7.26
N ILE A 38 1.90 -2.31 7.84
CA ILE A 38 0.62 -1.61 7.74
C ILE A 38 0.84 -0.35 6.92
N LEU A 39 0.21 -0.28 5.75
CA LEU A 39 0.29 0.87 4.85
C LEU A 39 -1.09 1.52 4.77
N ASN A 40 -1.16 2.80 5.12
CA ASN A 40 -2.36 3.62 4.96
C ASN A 40 -2.04 4.75 3.97
N VAL A 41 -2.71 4.72 2.83
CA VAL A 41 -2.60 5.72 1.78
C VAL A 41 -3.95 6.37 1.59
N ASN A 42 -4.03 7.68 1.84
CA ASN A 42 -5.31 8.37 1.95
C ASN A 42 -5.79 8.97 0.64
N GLN A 43 -5.07 9.92 0.05
CA GLN A 43 -5.50 10.61 -1.15
C GLN A 43 -4.32 10.85 -2.10
N GLY A 44 -4.56 10.66 -3.39
CA GLY A 44 -3.63 11.08 -4.43
C GLY A 44 -3.36 10.00 -5.46
N MET A 45 -2.18 10.07 -6.08
CA MET A 45 -1.77 9.11 -7.09
C MET A 45 -0.58 8.30 -6.59
N ASP A 46 -0.83 7.09 -6.13
CA ASP A 46 0.19 6.33 -5.41
C ASP A 46 0.53 4.99 -6.09
N ILE A 47 1.82 4.68 -6.10
CA ILE A 47 2.36 3.39 -6.55
C ILE A 47 2.86 2.64 -5.33
N LEU A 48 2.22 1.51 -5.03
CA LEU A 48 2.57 0.66 -3.89
C LEU A 48 3.06 -0.69 -4.39
N ASN A 49 4.31 -1.02 -4.08
CA ASN A 49 4.86 -2.35 -4.27
C ASN A 49 5.14 -2.97 -2.91
N VAL A 50 4.38 -4.02 -2.57
CA VAL A 50 4.53 -4.74 -1.31
C VAL A 50 4.88 -6.20 -1.58
N ASN A 51 5.98 -6.64 -0.99
CA ASN A 51 6.55 -7.95 -1.19
C ASN A 51 6.59 -8.71 0.14
N GLN A 52 6.33 -10.01 0.05
CA GLN A 52 6.58 -11.03 1.07
C GLN A 52 5.88 -10.82 2.42
N ARG A 53 5.60 -11.94 3.10
CA ARG A 53 5.04 -11.99 4.46
C ARG A 53 3.68 -11.27 4.58
N GLU A 54 3.35 -10.82 5.79
CA GLU A 54 2.02 -10.37 6.13
C GLU A 54 1.86 -8.86 5.94
N ASN A 55 0.91 -8.40 5.15
CA ASN A 55 0.73 -6.95 4.97
C ASN A 55 -0.73 -6.53 4.99
N ILE A 56 -1.00 -5.39 5.62
CA ILE A 56 -2.29 -4.72 5.63
C ILE A 56 -2.16 -3.42 4.84
N LEU A 57 -2.86 -3.32 3.72
CA LEU A 57 -2.87 -2.15 2.85
C LEU A 57 -4.27 -1.54 2.86
N ASN A 58 -4.37 -0.27 3.26
CA ASN A 58 -5.58 0.52 3.16
C ASN A 58 -5.32 1.69 2.21
N VAL A 59 -5.95 1.66 1.04
CA VAL A 59 -5.85 2.71 0.02
C VAL A 59 -7.23 3.34 -0.13
N ASN A 60 -7.34 4.64 0.15
CA ASN A 60 -8.65 5.28 0.33
C ASN A 60 -9.20 5.97 -0.92
N LYS A 61 -8.51 6.98 -1.47
CA LYS A 61 -9.02 7.76 -2.60
C LYS A 61 -7.92 8.04 -3.60
N GLY A 62 -8.31 8.14 -4.87
CA GLY A 62 -7.46 8.61 -5.95
C GLY A 62 -7.07 7.52 -6.92
N GLU A 63 -5.98 7.72 -7.65
CA GLU A 63 -5.55 6.85 -8.73
C GLU A 63 -4.36 6.01 -8.29
N ASN A 64 -4.56 4.73 -7.97
CA ASN A 64 -3.51 3.95 -7.33
C ASN A 64 -3.14 2.71 -8.13
N ILE A 65 -1.84 2.43 -8.17
CA ILE A 65 -1.28 1.20 -8.72
C ILE A 65 -0.71 0.38 -7.56
N LEU A 66 -1.34 -0.76 -7.28
CA LEU A 66 -0.93 -1.64 -6.20
C LEU A 66 -0.42 -2.95 -6.79
N SER A 67 0.81 -3.34 -6.43
CA SER A 67 1.37 -4.66 -6.69
C SER A 67 1.70 -5.34 -5.37
N VAL A 68 1.05 -6.47 -5.09
CA VAL A 68 1.29 -7.28 -3.90
C VAL A 68 1.72 -8.68 -4.32
N ASN A 69 2.91 -9.12 -3.89
CA ASN A 69 3.58 -10.27 -4.50
C ASN A 69 3.38 -11.61 -3.80
N GLN A 70 3.78 -11.74 -2.53
CA GLN A 70 3.82 -13.02 -1.81
C GLN A 70 3.38 -12.81 -0.37
N GLY A 71 2.88 -13.87 0.28
CA GLY A 71 2.55 -13.88 1.70
C GLY A 71 1.05 -13.70 1.98
N GLU A 72 0.71 -13.28 3.19
CA GLU A 72 -0.68 -13.15 3.64
C GLU A 72 -1.07 -11.67 3.65
N ASN A 73 -1.95 -11.24 2.74
CA ASN A 73 -2.22 -9.81 2.58
C ASN A 73 -3.70 -9.48 2.71
N ILE A 74 -3.98 -8.40 3.43
CA ILE A 74 -5.30 -7.79 3.52
C ILE A 74 -5.25 -6.45 2.79
N LEU A 75 -6.00 -6.35 1.70
CA LEU A 75 -6.08 -5.15 0.88
C LEU A 75 -7.49 -4.57 0.97
N ASN A 76 -7.60 -3.35 1.47
CA ASN A 76 -8.81 -2.55 1.42
C ASN A 76 -8.58 -1.37 0.48
N VAL A 77 -9.15 -1.46 -0.72
CA VAL A 77 -9.05 -0.40 -1.73
C VAL A 77 -10.42 0.23 -1.91
N ASN A 78 -10.51 1.52 -1.61
CA ASN A 78 -11.77 2.27 -1.66
C ASN A 78 -11.86 3.05 -2.99
N GLN A 79 -12.31 4.29 -2.94
CA GLN A 79 -12.77 5.05 -4.11
C GLN A 79 -11.64 5.42 -5.08
N GLY A 80 -11.99 5.59 -6.35
CA GLY A 80 -11.09 6.08 -7.39
C GLY A 80 -10.63 4.99 -8.36
N GLU A 81 -9.73 5.37 -9.25
CA GLU A 81 -9.25 4.51 -10.33
C GLU A 81 -8.07 3.68 -9.85
N ASN A 82 -8.32 2.41 -9.53
CA ASN A 82 -7.30 1.57 -8.93
C ASN A 82 -6.94 0.40 -9.85
N VAL A 83 -5.64 0.20 -10.07
CA VAL A 83 -5.08 -0.98 -10.72
C VAL A 83 -4.45 -1.85 -9.66
N LEU A 84 -4.95 -3.08 -9.51
CA LEU A 84 -4.45 -4.02 -8.52
C LEU A 84 -3.88 -5.26 -9.21
N ASN A 85 -2.63 -5.57 -8.88
CA ASN A 85 -2.01 -6.84 -9.20
C ASN A 85 -1.67 -7.57 -7.88
N VAL A 86 -2.37 -8.66 -7.61
CA VAL A 86 -2.15 -9.47 -6.41
C VAL A 86 -1.74 -10.87 -6.88
N ASN A 87 -0.52 -11.26 -6.54
CA ASN A 87 0.08 -12.51 -7.03
C ASN A 87 -0.12 -13.66 -6.04
N GLN A 88 0.95 -14.25 -5.53
CA GLN A 88 0.94 -15.50 -4.77
C GLN A 88 0.59 -15.25 -3.30
N GLY A 89 0.10 -16.30 -2.63
CA GLY A 89 -0.18 -16.30 -1.20
C GLY A 89 -1.66 -16.16 -0.86
N GLU A 90 -1.95 -16.01 0.42
CA GLU A 90 -3.32 -15.90 0.93
C GLU A 90 -3.72 -14.42 0.95
N ASN A 91 -4.66 -14.05 0.10
CA ASN A 91 -5.01 -12.64 -0.08
C ASN A 91 -6.50 -12.42 0.18
N ILE A 92 -6.81 -11.47 1.07
CA ILE A 92 -8.16 -10.95 1.29
C ILE A 92 -8.24 -9.60 0.60
N LEU A 93 -9.07 -9.50 -0.43
CA LEU A 93 -9.23 -8.28 -1.22
C LEU A 93 -10.65 -7.72 -1.08
N ASN A 94 -10.76 -6.52 -0.51
CA ASN A 94 -11.98 -5.74 -0.44
C ASN A 94 -11.84 -4.49 -1.32
N VAL A 95 -12.51 -4.49 -2.48
CA VAL A 95 -12.56 -3.32 -3.37
C VAL A 95 -13.94 -2.69 -3.28
N LYS A 96 -14.00 -1.42 -2.86
CA LYS A 96 -15.23 -0.63 -2.93
C LYS A 96 -15.15 0.29 -4.15
N GLN A 97 -15.93 -0.05 -5.17
CA GLN A 97 -16.08 0.83 -6.33
C GLN A 97 -17.01 2.01 -5.95
N GLY A 98 -16.60 3.20 -6.38
CA GLY A 98 -17.40 4.42 -6.40
C GLY A 98 -17.25 5.08 -7.76
#